data_AF-A0A4Y2JQI3-F1
#
_entry.id   AF-A0A4Y2JQI3-F1
#
_cell.length_a   1.000
_cell.length_b   1.000
_cell.length_c   1.000
_cell.angle_alpha   90.00
_cell.angle_beta   90.00
_cell.angle_gamma   90.00
#
_symmetry.space_group_name_H-M   'P 1'
#
loop_
_entity.id
_entity.type
_entity.pdbx_description
1 polymer ?
#
loop_
_entity_poly.entity_id
_entity_poly.type
_entity_poly.pdbx_seq_one_letter_code
_entity_poly.pdbx_strand_id
1 'polypeptide(L)'
;MAPARNLSLSYSTFVIALLWPAATLAASIASPESCPVTNNHCTCLFKGPFYSLRCNSMREMTDFKAVLPSIGENAAVLELDSVHLDFLPLNDLSNSSLHTLIVGNSSFQRLHNSSGMHQPAVNLHHLSLENVTFHEKVQWKQFSNLTNLQVLFVYNTSVQNVIPANFSQYVSKHLVSLTVTESNITRIERNSLELLTNLTALRISYNNLRTFARDVLPQTSKLEQLRL
;
A
#
# COMPACT_ATOMS: atom_id res chain seq x y z
N MET A 1 17.35 -21.37 27.64
CA MET A 1 16.68 -21.84 26.41
C MET A 1 15.21 -22.05 26.74
N ALA A 2 14.36 -21.12 26.34
CA ALA A 2 12.92 -21.20 26.42
C ALA A 2 12.38 -20.88 25.02
N PRO A 3 11.43 -21.64 24.46
CA PRO A 3 10.94 -21.36 23.12
C PRO A 3 9.97 -20.18 23.16
N ALA A 4 10.17 -19.25 22.23
CA ALA A 4 9.26 -18.14 21.98
C ALA A 4 7.90 -18.67 21.53
N ARG A 5 6.84 -18.25 22.22
CA ARG A 5 5.46 -18.44 21.78
C ARG A 5 5.20 -17.51 20.59
N ASN A 6 5.06 -18.09 19.41
CA ASN A 6 4.41 -17.42 18.27
C ASN A 6 2.93 -17.19 18.63
N LEU A 7 2.56 -15.94 18.90
CA LEU A 7 1.18 -15.48 18.83
C LEU A 7 1.01 -14.69 17.53
N SER A 8 0.61 -15.38 16.46
CA SER A 8 -0.07 -14.76 15.32
C SER A 8 -1.57 -14.73 15.62
N LEU A 9 -2.10 -13.55 15.88
CA LEU A 9 -3.52 -13.21 15.92
C LEU A 9 -3.61 -11.86 15.17
N SER A 10 -4.55 -11.58 14.28
CA SER A 10 -5.81 -12.24 13.92
C SER A 10 -6.28 -11.53 12.65
N TYR A 11 -6.47 -12.26 11.55
CA TYR A 11 -7.20 -11.74 10.38
C TYR A 11 -8.67 -11.56 10.78
N SER A 12 -9.15 -10.31 10.82
CA SER A 12 -10.58 -10.01 10.93
C SER A 12 -11.19 -10.16 9.55
N THR A 13 -11.76 -11.33 9.26
CA THR A 13 -12.60 -11.54 8.07
C THR A 13 -14.05 -11.22 8.42
N PHE A 14 -14.54 -10.08 7.94
CA PHE A 14 -15.97 -9.84 7.85
C PHE A 14 -16.53 -10.75 6.75
N VAL A 15 -17.29 -11.78 7.14
CA VAL A 15 -18.06 -12.62 6.22
C VAL A 15 -19.33 -11.86 5.85
N ILE A 16 -19.39 -11.34 4.63
CA ILE A 16 -20.65 -10.86 4.05
C ILE A 16 -21.37 -12.08 3.46
N ALA A 17 -22.37 -12.58 4.18
CA ALA A 17 -23.32 -13.55 3.66
C ALA A 17 -24.44 -12.81 2.93
N LEU A 18 -24.55 -12.99 1.61
CA LEU A 18 -25.73 -12.59 0.84
C LEU A 18 -26.43 -13.86 0.34
N LEU A 19 -27.62 -14.12 0.90
CA LEU A 19 -28.58 -15.12 0.45
C LEU A 19 -29.34 -14.57 -0.77
N TRP A 20 -29.14 -15.14 -1.95
CA TRP A 20 -30.03 -14.92 -3.10
C TRP A 20 -30.64 -16.25 -3.58
N PRO A 21 -31.92 -16.25 -4.04
CA PRO A 21 -32.69 -17.45 -4.25
C PRO A 21 -32.35 -18.12 -5.58
N ALA A 22 -32.49 -19.45 -5.59
CA ALA A 22 -32.33 -20.29 -6.76
C ALA A 22 -33.31 -19.89 -7.88
N ALA A 23 -32.76 -19.53 -9.03
CA ALA A 23 -33.46 -19.55 -10.31
C ALA A 23 -32.50 -20.07 -11.38
N THR A 24 -32.78 -21.30 -11.81
CA THR A 24 -32.06 -22.00 -12.88
C THR A 24 -32.46 -21.47 -14.25
N LEU A 25 -31.46 -21.05 -15.03
CA LEU A 25 -31.43 -21.20 -16.47
C LEU A 25 -29.96 -21.26 -16.91
N ALA A 26 -29.55 -22.45 -17.34
CA ALA A 26 -28.23 -22.70 -17.88
C ALA A 26 -28.10 -22.00 -19.24
N ALA A 27 -27.56 -20.79 -19.24
CA ALA A 27 -26.88 -20.22 -20.39
C ALA A 27 -25.38 -20.26 -20.05
N SER A 28 -24.63 -21.11 -20.73
CA SER A 28 -23.18 -21.14 -20.68
C SER A 28 -22.62 -19.87 -21.31
N ILE A 29 -22.62 -18.78 -20.55
CA ILE A 29 -21.77 -17.62 -20.85
C ILE A 29 -20.39 -18.05 -20.36
N ALA A 30 -19.56 -18.58 -21.27
CA ALA A 30 -18.14 -18.66 -21.01
C ALA A 30 -17.66 -17.22 -20.81
N SER A 31 -17.48 -16.82 -19.55
CA SER A 31 -16.82 -15.57 -19.20
C SER A 31 -15.41 -15.62 -19.79
N PRO A 32 -14.93 -14.59 -20.51
CA PRO A 32 -13.59 -14.63 -21.07
C PRO A 32 -12.58 -14.81 -19.93
N GLU A 33 -11.65 -15.74 -20.11
CA GLU A 33 -10.60 -16.09 -19.14
C GLU A 33 -9.66 -14.90 -18.93
N SER A 34 -10.08 -13.93 -18.13
CA SER A 34 -9.38 -12.66 -17.92
C SER A 34 -8.28 -12.78 -16.86
N CYS A 35 -7.37 -13.74 -17.05
CA CYS A 35 -6.08 -13.71 -16.36
C CYS A 35 -4.96 -14.31 -17.21
N PRO A 36 -4.13 -13.47 -17.85
CA PRO A 36 -3.09 -13.92 -18.78
C PRO A 36 -1.83 -14.45 -18.09
N VAL A 37 -1.71 -14.34 -16.76
CA VAL A 37 -0.46 -14.61 -16.03
C VAL A 37 -0.45 -15.98 -15.39
N THR A 38 0.19 -16.92 -16.08
CA THR A 38 0.83 -18.06 -15.45
C THR A 38 2.27 -18.11 -15.95
N ASN A 39 3.13 -17.28 -15.36
CA ASN A 39 4.56 -17.45 -15.49
C ASN A 39 5.14 -17.86 -14.14
N ASN A 40 6.46 -18.00 -14.07
CA ASN A 40 7.13 -18.53 -12.88
C ASN A 40 7.13 -17.53 -11.70
N HIS A 41 6.79 -16.27 -11.94
CA HIS A 41 6.89 -15.20 -10.95
C HIS A 41 5.53 -14.76 -10.42
N CYS A 42 4.48 -14.80 -11.22
CA CYS A 42 3.19 -14.24 -10.87
C CYS A 42 2.06 -15.25 -11.05
N THR A 43 1.16 -15.24 -10.09
CA THR A 43 -0.02 -16.11 -10.03
C THR A 43 -1.28 -15.25 -9.93
N CYS A 44 -2.35 -15.73 -10.54
CA CYS A 44 -3.65 -15.08 -10.47
C CYS A 44 -4.42 -15.54 -9.22
N LEU A 45 -4.87 -14.61 -8.38
CA LEU A 45 -5.63 -14.93 -7.17
C LEU A 45 -7.14 -14.91 -7.40
N PHE A 46 -7.65 -14.01 -8.23
CA PHE A 46 -9.07 -13.87 -8.55
C PHE A 46 -9.27 -13.67 -10.05
N LYS A 47 -10.24 -14.38 -10.63
CA LYS A 47 -10.58 -14.32 -12.05
C LYS A 47 -11.93 -13.61 -12.21
N GLY A 48 -11.89 -12.44 -12.87
CA GLY A 48 -13.05 -11.60 -13.14
C GLY A 48 -12.67 -10.47 -14.10
N PRO A 49 -13.62 -9.58 -14.47
CA PRO A 49 -13.34 -8.47 -15.38
C PRO A 49 -12.21 -7.56 -14.87
N PHE A 50 -12.00 -7.53 -13.56
CA PHE A 50 -10.78 -7.08 -12.91
C PHE A 50 -10.18 -8.24 -12.13
N TYR A 51 -8.85 -8.34 -12.11
CA TYR A 51 -8.16 -9.44 -11.44
C TYR A 51 -7.10 -8.96 -10.43
N SER A 52 -6.66 -9.92 -9.61
CA SER A 52 -5.57 -9.75 -8.63
C SER A 52 -4.40 -10.65 -9.01
N LEU A 53 -3.21 -10.07 -9.03
CA LEU A 53 -1.95 -10.77 -9.25
C LEU A 53 -1.14 -10.81 -7.96
N ARG A 54 -0.57 -11.97 -7.67
CA ARG A 54 0.50 -12.12 -6.68
C ARG A 54 1.79 -12.52 -7.37
N CYS A 55 2.77 -11.64 -7.28
CA CYS A 55 4.10 -11.80 -7.83
C CYS A 55 5.12 -12.02 -6.73
N ASN A 56 6.03 -12.97 -6.93
CA ASN A 56 7.06 -13.32 -5.98
C ASN A 56 8.40 -13.64 -6.65
N SER A 57 9.42 -13.79 -5.80
CA SER A 57 10.74 -14.31 -6.20
C SER A 57 11.44 -13.49 -7.29
N MET A 58 11.13 -12.21 -7.41
CA MET A 58 11.81 -11.29 -8.33
C MET A 58 13.06 -10.74 -7.68
N ARG A 59 14.20 -10.78 -8.39
CA ARG A 59 15.50 -10.32 -7.90
C ARG A 59 16.14 -9.25 -8.78
N GLU A 60 15.67 -9.14 -10.01
CA GLU A 60 16.16 -8.15 -10.96
C GLU A 60 15.00 -7.38 -11.57
N MET A 61 15.29 -6.16 -12.05
CA MET A 61 14.23 -5.35 -12.65
C MET A 61 13.73 -5.88 -13.99
N THR A 62 14.50 -6.73 -14.64
CA THR A 62 14.11 -7.55 -15.79
C THR A 62 12.95 -8.49 -15.46
N ASP A 63 12.94 -9.12 -14.29
CA ASP A 63 11.86 -10.03 -13.86
C ASP A 63 10.52 -9.29 -13.77
N PHE A 64 10.53 -8.11 -13.15
CA PHE A 64 9.34 -7.28 -13.03
C PHE A 64 8.88 -6.74 -14.40
N LYS A 65 9.82 -6.27 -15.23
CA LYS A 65 9.51 -5.78 -16.58
C LYS A 65 8.87 -6.85 -17.46
N ALA A 66 9.25 -8.12 -17.28
CA ALA A 66 8.66 -9.23 -18.01
C ALA A 66 7.16 -9.44 -17.69
N VAL A 67 6.68 -8.95 -16.53
CA VAL A 67 5.27 -9.11 -16.12
C VAL A 67 4.41 -7.86 -16.32
N LEU A 68 5.03 -6.73 -16.65
CA LEU A 68 4.33 -5.46 -16.91
C LEU A 68 3.19 -5.56 -17.94
N PRO A 69 3.35 -6.23 -19.10
CA PRO A 69 2.27 -6.36 -20.08
C PRO A 69 1.00 -6.96 -19.47
N SER A 70 1.16 -7.80 -18.46
CA SER A 70 0.05 -8.47 -17.80
C SER A 70 -0.54 -7.72 -16.62
N ILE A 71 0.09 -6.63 -16.17
CA ILE A 71 -0.48 -5.74 -15.16
C ILE A 71 -1.37 -4.67 -15.84
N GLY A 72 -1.06 -4.31 -17.09
CA GLY A 72 -1.65 -3.15 -17.76
C GLY A 72 -3.11 -3.29 -18.21
N GLU A 73 -3.63 -4.49 -18.46
CA GLU A 73 -4.92 -4.60 -19.17
C GLU A 73 -6.15 -4.60 -18.26
N ASN A 74 -6.14 -5.25 -17.08
CA ASN A 74 -7.27 -5.18 -16.12
C ASN A 74 -6.86 -5.53 -14.66
N ALA A 75 -5.58 -5.44 -14.31
CA ALA A 75 -5.17 -5.71 -12.94
C ALA A 75 -5.68 -4.59 -12.03
N ALA A 76 -6.42 -4.94 -10.99
CA ALA A 76 -6.89 -3.99 -9.97
C ALA A 76 -6.04 -4.06 -8.69
N VAL A 77 -5.51 -5.23 -8.38
CA VAL A 77 -4.68 -5.48 -7.19
C VAL A 77 -3.39 -6.17 -7.63
N LEU A 78 -2.25 -5.61 -7.21
CA LEU A 78 -0.95 -6.24 -7.35
C LEU A 78 -0.38 -6.48 -5.95
N GLU A 79 -0.05 -7.72 -5.66
CA GLU A 79 0.69 -8.13 -4.48
C GLU A 79 2.12 -8.49 -4.90
N LEU A 80 3.10 -7.81 -4.32
CA LEU A 80 4.53 -8.13 -4.44
C LEU A 80 4.97 -8.74 -3.12
N ASP A 81 5.33 -10.02 -3.10
CA ASP A 81 5.82 -10.69 -1.89
C ASP A 81 7.20 -11.32 -2.12
N SER A 82 8.11 -11.19 -1.16
CA SER A 82 9.45 -11.77 -1.28
C SER A 82 10.23 -11.27 -2.51
N VAL A 83 10.06 -9.98 -2.84
CA VAL A 83 10.66 -9.29 -3.98
C VAL A 83 11.87 -8.47 -3.54
N HIS A 84 12.95 -8.52 -4.30
CA HIS A 84 14.24 -7.90 -3.97
C HIS A 84 14.72 -7.09 -5.17
N LEU A 85 14.44 -5.79 -5.22
CA LEU A 85 14.69 -4.97 -6.41
C LEU A 85 15.48 -3.70 -6.07
N ASP A 86 16.02 -3.03 -7.09
CA ASP A 86 16.71 -1.76 -6.86
C ASP A 86 15.74 -0.69 -6.33
N PHE A 87 14.51 -0.66 -6.83
CA PHE A 87 13.51 0.30 -6.40
C PHE A 87 12.11 -0.31 -6.48
N LEU A 88 11.18 0.24 -5.69
CA LEU A 88 9.77 -0.10 -5.83
C LEU A 88 9.29 0.44 -7.19
N PRO A 89 8.76 -0.39 -8.10
CA PRO A 89 8.53 0.00 -9.50
C PRO A 89 7.25 0.83 -9.69
N LEU A 90 7.04 1.85 -8.85
CA LEU A 90 5.88 2.75 -8.90
C LEU A 90 5.74 3.44 -10.25
N ASN A 91 6.86 3.90 -10.82
CA ASN A 91 6.86 4.62 -12.10
C ASN A 91 6.44 3.71 -13.27
N ASP A 92 6.85 2.45 -13.25
CA ASP A 92 6.44 1.46 -14.25
C ASP A 92 4.94 1.13 -14.15
N LEU A 93 4.32 1.38 -12.99
CA LEU A 93 2.89 1.21 -12.74
C LEU A 93 2.05 2.47 -13.05
N SER A 94 2.67 3.59 -13.43
CA SER A 94 1.97 4.87 -13.65
C SER A 94 0.86 4.82 -14.70
N ASN A 95 1.02 3.98 -15.73
CA ASN A 95 0.05 3.79 -16.80
C ASN A 95 -0.84 2.54 -16.63
N SER A 96 -0.90 1.97 -15.43
CA SER A 96 -1.71 0.78 -15.14
C SER A 96 -3.12 1.12 -14.63
N SER A 97 -4.03 0.15 -14.71
CA SER A 97 -5.36 0.22 -14.07
C SER A 97 -5.34 -0.12 -12.58
N LEU A 98 -4.16 -0.29 -11.97
CA LEU A 98 -4.05 -0.74 -10.59
C LEU A 98 -4.66 0.27 -9.63
N HIS A 99 -5.49 -0.24 -8.72
CA HIS A 99 -6.05 0.54 -7.63
C HIS A 99 -5.30 0.28 -6.32
N THR A 100 -4.85 -0.95 -6.13
CA THR A 100 -4.21 -1.43 -4.90
C THR A 100 -2.85 -2.05 -5.19
N LEU A 101 -1.84 -1.59 -4.47
CA LEU A 101 -0.52 -2.20 -4.41
C LEU A 101 -0.24 -2.65 -2.97
N ILE A 102 0.02 -3.93 -2.79
CA ILE A 102 0.44 -4.52 -1.51
C ILE A 102 1.85 -5.04 -1.70
N VAL A 103 2.75 -4.68 -0.79
CA VAL A 103 4.15 -5.11 -0.83
C VAL A 103 4.48 -5.74 0.52
N GLY A 104 4.77 -7.03 0.52
CA GLY A 104 5.05 -7.84 1.69
C GLY A 104 6.45 -8.42 1.66
N ASN A 105 7.11 -8.50 2.82
CA ASN A 105 8.33 -9.30 3.02
C ASN A 105 9.40 -9.07 1.94
N SER A 106 9.61 -7.82 1.56
CA SER A 106 10.40 -7.44 0.38
C SER A 106 11.51 -6.45 0.75
N SER A 107 12.52 -6.34 -0.11
CA SER A 107 13.57 -5.34 0.05
C SER A 107 13.83 -4.53 -1.21
N PHE A 108 14.12 -3.26 -1.01
CA PHE A 108 14.43 -2.32 -2.07
C PHE A 108 15.63 -1.47 -1.69
N GLN A 109 16.45 -1.03 -2.65
CA GLN A 109 17.46 -0.01 -2.31
C GLN A 109 16.79 1.31 -1.97
N ARG A 110 15.72 1.68 -2.68
CA ARG A 110 15.03 2.97 -2.56
C ARG A 110 13.58 2.90 -3.03
N LEU A 111 12.79 3.94 -2.73
CA LEU A 111 11.39 3.98 -3.13
C LEU A 111 11.20 4.28 -4.64
N HIS A 112 12.08 5.11 -5.23
CA HIS A 112 11.97 5.56 -6.63
C HIS A 112 13.25 5.33 -7.41
N ASN A 113 13.13 5.18 -8.73
CA ASN A 113 14.27 4.93 -9.63
C ASN A 113 15.17 6.16 -9.89
N SER A 114 14.78 7.34 -9.42
CA SER A 114 15.56 8.57 -9.58
C SER A 114 15.49 9.43 -8.33
N SER A 115 16.56 10.19 -8.07
CA SER A 115 16.61 11.22 -7.01
C SER A 115 15.91 12.53 -7.40
N GLY A 116 15.32 12.58 -8.60
CA GLY A 116 14.61 13.74 -9.13
C GLY A 116 13.35 14.07 -8.33
N MET A 117 13.07 15.37 -8.19
CA MET A 117 11.95 15.89 -7.42
C MET A 117 10.58 15.67 -8.11
N HIS A 118 10.57 15.31 -9.40
CA HIS A 118 9.36 15.00 -10.16
C HIS A 118 9.33 13.54 -10.57
N GLN A 119 8.40 12.79 -9.98
CA GLN A 119 8.03 11.44 -10.39
C GLN A 119 6.71 11.51 -11.18
N PRO A 120 6.47 10.63 -12.16
CA PRO A 120 5.18 10.55 -12.83
C PRO A 120 4.08 10.27 -11.80
N ALA A 121 2.89 10.86 -12.01
CA ALA A 121 1.74 10.57 -11.17
C ALA A 121 1.37 9.10 -11.29
N VAL A 122 1.11 8.44 -10.16
CA VAL A 122 0.72 7.04 -10.09
C VAL A 122 -0.67 6.96 -9.48
N ASN A 123 -1.59 6.36 -10.22
CA ASN A 123 -3.00 6.34 -9.86
C ASN A 123 -3.35 5.18 -8.91
N LEU A 124 -2.76 5.17 -7.70
CA LEU A 124 -3.11 4.19 -6.66
C LEU A 124 -4.05 4.81 -5.63
N HIS A 125 -5.01 4.01 -5.17
CA HIS A 125 -5.94 4.36 -4.09
C HIS A 125 -5.52 3.73 -2.76
N HIS A 126 -4.86 2.57 -2.81
CA HIS A 126 -4.38 1.86 -1.64
C HIS A 126 -2.93 1.41 -1.85
N LEU A 127 -2.06 1.79 -0.92
CA LEU A 127 -0.70 1.30 -0.81
C LEU A 127 -0.50 0.67 0.57
N SER A 128 -0.11 -0.61 0.59
CA SER A 128 0.33 -1.32 1.79
C SER A 128 1.79 -1.72 1.68
N LEU A 129 2.60 -1.36 2.67
CA LEU A 129 4.00 -1.75 2.82
C LEU A 129 4.14 -2.52 4.15
N GLU A 130 4.41 -3.82 4.08
CA GLU A 130 4.40 -4.73 5.21
C GLU A 130 5.71 -5.50 5.29
N ASN A 131 6.48 -5.31 6.37
CA ASN A 131 7.81 -5.90 6.52
C ASN A 131 8.73 -5.57 5.32
N VAL A 132 8.69 -4.32 4.85
CA VAL A 132 9.49 -3.87 3.70
C VAL A 132 10.74 -3.14 4.20
N THR A 133 11.90 -3.56 3.71
CA THR A 133 13.17 -2.89 4.03
C THR A 133 13.64 -2.05 2.86
N PHE A 134 13.80 -0.74 3.09
CA PHE A 134 14.50 0.15 2.18
C PHE A 134 15.92 0.43 2.71
N HIS A 135 16.94 0.24 1.86
CA HIS A 135 18.34 0.54 2.22
C HIS A 135 18.55 2.05 2.42
N GLU A 136 17.98 2.86 1.53
CA GLU A 136 17.82 4.30 1.72
C GLU A 136 16.54 4.58 2.51
N LYS A 137 16.67 5.35 3.60
CA LYS A 137 15.52 5.75 4.42
C LYS A 137 14.47 6.48 3.58
N VAL A 138 13.24 5.98 3.58
CA VAL A 138 12.12 6.58 2.85
C VAL A 138 11.68 7.88 3.52
N GLN A 139 11.70 8.97 2.76
CA GLN A 139 11.22 10.28 3.19
C GLN A 139 9.77 10.47 2.78
N TRP A 140 8.96 11.12 3.63
CA TRP A 140 7.52 11.31 3.36
C TRP A 140 7.24 12.06 2.05
N LYS A 141 8.14 12.98 1.65
CA LYS A 141 8.04 13.69 0.36
C LYS A 141 8.07 12.79 -0.87
N GLN A 142 8.55 11.55 -0.72
CA GLN A 142 8.61 10.60 -1.83
C GLN A 142 7.25 9.97 -2.14
N PHE A 143 6.21 10.19 -1.33
CA PHE A 143 4.84 9.74 -1.64
C PHE A 143 4.03 10.77 -2.46
N SER A 144 4.65 11.89 -2.87
CA SER A 144 3.97 13.03 -3.51
C SER A 144 3.34 12.73 -4.86
N ASN A 145 3.81 11.70 -5.56
CA ASN A 145 3.27 11.30 -6.85
C ASN A 145 2.07 10.33 -6.75
N LEU A 146 1.72 9.88 -5.54
CA LEU A 146 0.53 9.08 -5.27
C LEU A 146 -0.68 10.00 -5.05
N THR A 147 -1.04 10.77 -6.07
CA THR A 147 -1.96 11.92 -5.96
C THR A 147 -3.39 11.54 -5.57
N ASN A 148 -3.82 10.31 -5.84
CA ASN A 148 -5.17 9.80 -5.55
C ASN A 148 -5.23 8.84 -4.35
N LEU A 149 -4.14 8.73 -3.57
CA LEU A 149 -4.07 7.76 -2.48
C LEU A 149 -5.11 8.04 -1.38
N GLN A 150 -5.89 7.03 -1.04
CA GLN A 150 -6.91 7.09 0.02
C GLN A 150 -6.47 6.33 1.27
N VAL A 151 -5.71 5.25 1.10
CA VAL A 151 -5.22 4.41 2.19
C VAL A 151 -3.71 4.24 2.07
N LEU A 152 -3.00 4.64 3.12
CA LEU A 152 -1.59 4.34 3.30
C LEU A 152 -1.41 3.49 4.55
N PHE A 153 -0.97 2.24 4.34
CA PHE A 153 -0.63 1.32 5.40
C PHE A 153 0.88 1.05 5.37
N VAL A 154 1.55 1.31 6.48
CA VAL A 154 2.98 1.08 6.66
C VAL A 154 3.14 0.27 7.94
N TYR A 155 3.64 -0.95 7.82
CA TYR A 155 3.91 -1.85 8.93
C TYR A 155 5.34 -2.35 8.86
N ASN A 156 6.08 -2.19 9.96
CA ASN A 156 7.45 -2.67 10.10
C ASN A 156 8.33 -2.32 8.88
N THR A 157 8.34 -1.04 8.52
CA THR A 157 9.03 -0.53 7.32
C THR A 157 9.92 0.67 7.67
N SER A 158 11.09 0.77 7.02
CA SER A 158 12.10 1.81 7.30
C SER A 158 11.77 3.19 6.70
N VAL A 159 10.80 3.88 7.29
CA VAL A 159 10.42 5.26 6.92
C VAL A 159 11.12 6.33 7.79
N GLN A 160 11.00 7.59 7.38
CA GLN A 160 11.42 8.73 8.17
C GLN A 160 10.68 8.74 9.51
N ASN A 161 11.45 8.68 10.59
CA ASN A 161 10.98 8.59 11.97
C ASN A 161 10.25 9.84 12.49
N VAL A 162 10.21 10.91 11.71
CA VAL A 162 9.45 12.13 12.03
C VAL A 162 8.44 12.34 10.92
N ILE A 163 7.16 12.53 11.28
CA ILE A 163 6.14 13.06 10.38
C ILE A 163 6.25 14.59 10.45
N PRO A 164 6.79 15.25 9.40
CA PRO A 164 7.14 16.67 9.45
C PRO A 164 5.91 17.58 9.32
N ALA A 165 6.03 18.85 9.69
CA ALA A 165 4.93 19.82 9.63
C ALA A 165 4.34 19.99 8.21
N ASN A 166 5.13 19.75 7.17
CA ASN A 166 4.68 19.80 5.78
C ASN A 166 4.25 18.44 5.22
N PHE A 167 4.10 17.39 6.05
CA PHE A 167 3.67 16.06 5.62
C PHE A 167 2.39 16.11 4.78
N SER A 168 1.39 16.88 5.21
CA SER A 168 0.12 16.99 4.48
C SER A 168 0.28 17.61 3.08
N GLN A 169 1.38 18.29 2.76
CA GLN A 169 1.68 18.78 1.41
C GLN A 169 2.26 17.69 0.50
N TYR A 170 2.80 16.63 1.09
CA TYR A 170 3.48 15.52 0.39
C TYR A 170 2.60 14.31 0.12
N VAL A 171 1.43 14.24 0.74
CA VAL A 171 0.50 13.11 0.58
C VAL A 171 -0.80 13.57 -0.05
N SER A 172 -1.54 12.63 -0.63
CA SER A 172 -2.83 12.92 -1.26
C SER A 172 -3.81 13.59 -0.29
N LYS A 173 -4.54 14.59 -0.78
CA LYS A 173 -5.66 15.21 -0.06
C LYS A 173 -6.88 14.29 0.05
N HIS A 174 -6.88 13.19 -0.71
CA HIS A 174 -7.90 12.14 -0.66
C HIS A 174 -7.65 11.11 0.44
N LEU A 175 -6.57 11.24 1.22
CA LEU A 175 -6.24 10.29 2.26
C LEU A 175 -7.35 10.23 3.33
N VAL A 176 -7.93 9.03 3.50
CA VAL A 176 -8.98 8.70 4.47
C VAL A 176 -8.38 7.91 5.63
N SER A 177 -7.38 7.07 5.37
CA SER A 177 -6.71 6.28 6.41
C SER A 177 -5.19 6.36 6.30
N LEU A 178 -4.55 6.69 7.42
CA LEU A 178 -3.11 6.63 7.61
C LEU A 178 -2.81 5.67 8.77
N THR A 179 -2.18 4.56 8.45
CA THR A 179 -1.68 3.61 9.46
C THR A 179 -0.17 3.47 9.31
N VAL A 180 0.57 3.76 10.38
CA VAL A 180 2.02 3.60 10.47
C VAL A 180 2.32 2.86 11.76
N THR A 181 2.58 1.56 11.69
CA THR A 181 2.76 0.69 12.85
C THR A 181 4.15 0.09 12.87
N GLU A 182 4.76 -0.02 14.06
CA GLU A 182 6.07 -0.68 14.24
C GLU A 182 7.17 -0.13 13.32
N SER A 183 7.13 1.17 13.00
CA SER A 183 8.00 1.80 11.99
C SER A 183 8.90 2.89 12.60
N ASN A 184 9.15 2.79 13.90
CA ASN A 184 10.05 3.65 14.66
C ASN A 184 9.75 5.16 14.57
N ILE A 185 8.46 5.53 14.45
CA ILE A 185 8.06 6.94 14.51
C ILE A 185 8.33 7.48 15.91
N THR A 186 9.09 8.56 16.02
CA THR A 186 9.45 9.18 17.31
C THR A 186 8.73 10.50 17.54
N ARG A 187 8.31 11.18 16.46
CA ARG A 187 7.68 12.51 16.54
C ARG A 187 6.71 12.75 15.40
N ILE A 188 5.60 13.40 15.73
CA ILE A 188 4.68 14.00 14.78
C ILE A 188 4.70 15.51 15.04
N GLU A 189 5.09 16.29 14.04
CA GLU A 189 5.18 17.73 14.17
C GLU A 189 3.78 18.37 14.13
N ARG A 190 3.67 19.55 14.74
CA ARG A 190 2.45 20.35 14.74
C ARG A 190 2.02 20.65 13.30
N ASN A 191 0.71 20.71 13.06
CA ASN A 191 0.10 20.98 11.75
C ASN A 191 0.46 19.98 10.65
N SER A 192 1.16 18.88 10.97
CA SER A 192 1.58 17.90 9.96
C SER A 192 0.43 17.29 9.16
N LEU A 193 -0.77 17.19 9.74
CA LEU A 193 -1.98 16.67 9.08
C LEU A 193 -3.00 17.76 8.73
N GLU A 194 -2.65 19.05 8.84
CA GLU A 194 -3.57 20.19 8.75
C GLU A 194 -4.39 20.24 7.44
N LEU A 195 -3.84 19.74 6.33
CA LEU A 195 -4.56 19.75 5.05
C LEU A 195 -5.32 18.44 4.75
N LEU A 196 -5.34 17.48 5.66
CA LEU A 196 -5.98 16.16 5.48
C LEU A 196 -7.40 16.13 6.05
N THR A 197 -8.27 16.95 5.49
CA THR A 197 -9.65 17.15 5.98
C THR A 197 -10.59 15.95 5.77
N ASN A 198 -10.16 14.97 4.98
CA ASN A 198 -10.89 13.71 4.75
C ASN A 198 -10.40 12.55 5.61
N LEU A 199 -9.37 12.75 6.44
CA LEU A 199 -8.80 11.69 7.27
C LEU A 199 -9.78 11.29 8.38
N THR A 200 -10.23 10.04 8.36
CA THR A 200 -11.14 9.46 9.37
C THR A 200 -10.44 8.48 10.30
N ALA A 201 -9.32 7.89 9.88
CA ALA A 201 -8.55 6.95 10.69
C ALA A 201 -7.05 7.29 10.70
N LEU A 202 -6.50 7.51 11.90
CA LEU A 202 -5.10 7.74 12.17
C LEU A 202 -4.61 6.71 13.19
N ARG A 203 -3.70 5.83 12.77
CA ARG A 203 -3.13 4.77 13.62
C ARG A 203 -1.61 4.81 13.58
N ILE A 204 -0.96 5.28 14.64
CA ILE A 204 0.50 5.38 14.78
C ILE A 204 1.01 4.44 15.89
N SER A 205 0.35 3.29 16.07
CA SER A 205 0.61 2.37 17.19
C SER A 205 1.95 1.63 17.13
N TYR A 206 2.41 1.13 18.27
CA TYR A 206 3.66 0.36 18.40
C TYR A 206 4.90 1.09 17.84
N ASN A 207 4.90 2.42 17.97
CA ASN A 207 6.05 3.27 17.65
C ASN A 207 6.69 3.81 18.95
N ASN A 208 7.63 4.73 18.79
CA ASN A 208 8.36 5.37 19.89
C ASN A 208 7.86 6.80 20.14
N LEU A 209 6.57 7.04 19.87
CA LEU A 209 5.94 8.35 20.01
C LEU A 209 5.77 8.70 21.50
N ARG A 210 6.33 9.83 21.92
CA ARG A 210 6.22 10.29 23.32
C ARG A 210 5.09 11.29 23.54
N THR A 211 4.77 12.07 22.51
CA THR A 211 3.79 13.15 22.59
C THR A 211 2.96 13.20 21.32
N PHE A 212 1.70 13.62 21.47
CA PHE A 212 0.80 13.90 20.37
C PHE A 212 0.14 15.24 20.64
N ALA A 213 0.48 16.25 19.84
CA ALA A 213 -0.02 17.60 20.02
C ALA A 213 -1.41 17.75 19.39
N ARG A 214 -2.30 18.53 20.02
CA ARG A 214 -3.69 18.73 19.54
C ARG A 214 -3.74 19.36 18.15
N ASP A 215 -2.80 20.24 17.86
CA ASP A 215 -2.64 20.97 16.60
C ASP A 215 -2.00 20.13 15.49
N VAL A 216 -1.74 18.83 15.70
CA VAL A 216 -1.39 17.90 14.61
C VAL A 216 -2.51 17.80 13.59
N LEU A 217 -3.77 17.80 14.07
CA LEU A 217 -4.98 17.59 13.27
C LEU A 217 -5.58 18.93 12.80
N PRO A 218 -6.30 18.93 11.66
CA PRO A 218 -7.06 20.10 11.23
C PRO A 218 -8.16 20.45 12.24
N GLN A 219 -8.51 21.73 12.33
CA GLN A 219 -9.66 22.18 13.13
C GLN A 219 -10.98 21.54 12.68
N THR A 220 -11.09 21.24 11.38
CA THR A 220 -12.25 20.59 10.74
C THR A 220 -12.10 19.07 10.64
N SER A 221 -11.29 18.46 11.51
CA SER A 221 -11.00 17.02 11.45
C SER A 221 -12.27 16.17 11.53
N LYS A 222 -12.37 15.21 10.60
CA LYS A 222 -13.38 14.15 10.58
C LYS A 222 -12.88 12.86 11.22
N LEU A 223 -11.88 12.94 12.11
CA LEU A 223 -11.24 11.77 12.67
C LEU A 223 -12.21 11.01 13.58
N GLU A 224 -12.53 9.79 13.19
CA GLU A 224 -13.38 8.87 13.94
C GLU A 224 -12.54 7.89 14.77
N GLN A 225 -11.33 7.58 14.30
CA GLN A 225 -10.45 6.61 14.92
C GLN A 225 -9.05 7.18 15.11
N LEU A 226 -8.62 7.28 16.36
CA LEU A 226 -7.26 7.64 16.75
C LEU A 226 -6.64 6.52 17.59
N ARG A 227 -5.53 5.95 17.10
CA ARG A 227 -4.70 4.99 17.85
C ARG A 227 -3.25 5.46 17.81
N LEU A 228 -2.59 5.55 18.95
CA LEU A 228 -1.21 6.00 19.08
C LEU A 228 -0.36 4.92 19.74
#